data_AF-A0A147B9P5-F1
#
_entry.id   AF-A0A147B9P5-F1
#
_cell.length_a   1.000
_cell.length_b   1.000
_cell.length_c   1.000
_cell.angle_alpha   90.00
_cell.angle_beta   90.00
_cell.angle_gamma   90.00
#
_symmetry.space_group_name_H-M   'P 1'
#
loop_
_entity.id
_entity.type
_entity.pdbx_description
1 polymer ?
#
loop_
_entity_poly.entity_id
_entity_poly.type
_entity_poly.pdbx_seq_one_letter_code
_entity_poly.pdbx_strand_id
1 'polypeptide(L)'
;FTVVVEKATPTSKVLKVVLKNETLLVLKPSADKKTYVVLVNSTAVSVTAHQPHLVQYRPTNFSVVYLYVTEHVQATPVLWLYVKNLGLSVVYDGVNVYVQTKLPLYHGRLSGLCGTSNGEYSKDLVGPEDCLYEDPLDFVNSYGFGVTFPSPKGPYVCPPGVSPHYGNVRSMISRAIMMEETLSEDEQVSEEDVVGPLDVDEESLESRHIILERANRICVSTEKIPICKPGLEPLKTEKMMKGFICLRKKSPQAKAIVKQIQMNQSPILFADGTPEPNYEQEVDVVTTCM
;
A
#
# COMPACT_ATOMS: atom_id res chain seq x y z
N PHE A 1 6.18 7.20 -0.15
CA PHE A 1 7.05 7.87 -1.14
C PHE A 1 6.25 8.00 -2.42
N THR A 2 6.62 8.90 -3.31
CA THR A 2 5.94 9.08 -4.60
C THR A 2 6.99 9.20 -5.70
N VAL A 3 6.76 8.53 -6.83
CA VAL A 3 7.62 8.63 -8.02
C VAL A 3 6.76 9.16 -9.16
N VAL A 4 7.10 10.36 -9.64
CA VAL A 4 6.41 11.03 -10.74
C VAL A 4 7.35 11.09 -11.94
N VAL A 5 6.85 10.64 -13.08
CA VAL A 5 7.55 10.66 -14.35
C VAL A 5 7.00 11.81 -15.19
N GLU A 6 7.86 12.73 -15.59
CA GLU A 6 7.51 13.85 -16.45
C GLU A 6 8.23 13.72 -17.79
N LYS A 7 7.53 13.98 -18.89
CA LYS A 7 8.15 14.02 -20.21
C LYS A 7 8.95 15.32 -20.35
N ALA A 8 10.26 15.22 -20.51
CA ALA A 8 11.13 16.40 -20.68
C ALA A 8 11.38 16.72 -22.16
N THR A 9 11.59 15.69 -22.97
CA THR A 9 11.71 15.78 -24.43
C THR A 9 10.91 14.63 -25.06
N PRO A 10 10.83 14.50 -26.40
CA PRO A 10 10.19 13.33 -27.02
C PRO A 10 10.76 11.98 -26.57
N THR A 11 12.04 11.94 -26.16
CA THR A 11 12.77 10.69 -25.84
C THR A 11 13.26 10.62 -24.40
N SER A 12 13.38 11.75 -23.70
CA SER A 12 13.86 11.78 -22.32
C SER A 12 12.77 12.16 -21.33
N LYS A 13 12.91 11.60 -20.12
CA LYS A 13 11.99 11.82 -19.01
C LYS A 13 12.75 12.46 -17.85
N VAL A 14 12.10 13.29 -17.06
CA VAL A 14 12.59 13.75 -15.76
C VAL A 14 11.84 12.99 -14.68
N LEU A 15 12.56 12.52 -13.67
CA LEU A 15 11.96 11.80 -12.55
C LEU A 15 11.93 12.70 -11.33
N LYS A 16 10.77 12.82 -10.69
CA LYS A 16 10.59 13.47 -9.40
C LYS A 16 10.26 12.41 -8.36
N VAL A 17 11.10 12.28 -7.34
CA VAL A 17 10.91 11.34 -6.24
C VAL A 17 10.67 12.14 -4.96
N VAL A 18 9.51 11.94 -4.33
CA VAL A 18 9.13 12.58 -3.08
C VAL A 18 9.26 11.55 -1.95
N LEU A 19 10.14 11.84 -0.99
CA LEU A 19 10.36 10.98 0.18
C LEU A 19 9.60 11.56 1.38
N LYS A 20 8.59 10.80 1.85
CA LYS A 20 7.75 11.13 3.02
C LYS A 20 7.29 12.60 3.04
N ASN A 21 7.02 13.15 1.87
CA ASN A 21 6.57 14.53 1.64
C ASN A 21 7.47 15.65 2.17
N GLU A 22 8.72 15.32 2.50
CA GLU A 22 9.72 16.28 2.99
C GLU A 22 10.79 16.56 1.94
N THR A 23 11.36 15.50 1.37
CA THR A 23 12.52 15.63 0.48
C THR A 23 12.14 15.32 -0.94
N LEU A 24 12.34 16.30 -1.81
CA LEU A 24 12.14 16.20 -3.25
C LEU A 24 13.49 15.94 -3.92
N LEU A 25 13.60 14.80 -4.61
CA LEU A 25 14.68 14.51 -5.52
C LEU A 25 14.20 14.69 -6.96
N VAL A 26 14.95 15.45 -7.77
CA VAL A 26 14.70 15.60 -9.21
C VAL A 26 15.89 15.04 -9.98
N LEU A 27 15.67 13.92 -10.65
CA LEU A 27 16.68 13.25 -11.47
C LEU A 27 16.48 13.73 -12.91
N LYS A 28 17.50 14.40 -13.43
CA LYS A 28 17.52 14.86 -14.82
C LYS A 28 18.28 13.87 -15.70
N PRO A 29 17.92 13.74 -16.99
CA PRO A 29 18.69 12.92 -17.92
C PRO A 29 20.11 13.46 -18.03
N SER A 30 21.08 12.55 -18.16
CA SER A 30 22.49 12.92 -18.32
C SER A 30 22.70 13.68 -19.64
N ALA A 31 23.24 14.89 -19.57
CA ALA A 31 23.49 15.72 -20.75
C ALA A 31 24.76 15.31 -21.49
N ASP A 32 25.78 14.88 -20.75
CA ASP A 32 27.11 14.48 -21.25
C ASP A 32 27.27 12.95 -21.39
N LYS A 33 26.22 12.18 -21.06
CA LYS A 33 26.21 10.71 -20.99
C LYS A 33 27.30 10.15 -20.07
N LYS A 34 27.67 10.89 -19.02
CA LYS A 34 28.65 10.47 -18.00
C LYS A 34 28.21 10.82 -16.59
N THR A 35 27.65 12.02 -16.42
CA THR A 35 27.26 12.57 -15.14
C THR A 35 25.75 12.76 -15.06
N TYR A 36 25.19 12.50 -13.89
CA TYR A 36 23.81 12.80 -13.59
C TYR A 36 23.74 13.96 -12.61
N VAL A 37 22.86 14.93 -12.90
CA VAL A 37 22.54 16.00 -11.95
C VAL A 37 21.25 15.63 -11.24
N VAL A 38 21.37 15.38 -9.94
CA VAL A 38 20.24 15.12 -9.05
C VAL A 38 20.02 16.35 -8.17
N LEU A 39 18.86 16.97 -8.26
CA LEU A 39 18.50 18.07 -7.36
C LEU A 39 17.88 17.47 -6.09
N VAL A 40 18.47 17.73 -4.93
CA VAL A 40 17.93 17.36 -3.62
C VAL A 40 17.49 18.65 -2.93
N ASN A 41 16.18 18.84 -2.75
CA ASN A 41 15.62 20.08 -2.19
C ASN A 41 16.23 21.33 -2.87
N SER A 42 16.26 21.31 -4.21
CA SER A 42 16.85 22.34 -5.08
C SER A 42 18.38 22.46 -5.08
N THR A 43 19.09 21.72 -4.23
CA THR A 43 20.57 21.68 -4.23
C THR A 43 21.06 20.64 -5.24
N ALA A 44 21.94 21.04 -6.15
CA ALA A 44 22.46 20.14 -7.18
C ALA A 44 23.57 19.22 -6.64
N VAL A 45 23.39 17.91 -6.84
CA VAL A 45 24.39 16.88 -6.59
C VAL A 45 24.80 16.30 -7.94
N SER A 46 26.10 16.40 -8.26
CA SER A 46 26.66 15.77 -9.46
C SER A 46 27.09 14.35 -9.12
N VAL A 47 26.41 13.36 -9.69
CA VAL A 47 26.67 11.95 -9.45
C VAL A 47 27.43 11.38 -10.63
N THR A 48 28.59 10.81 -10.36
CA THR A 48 29.50 10.21 -11.35
C THR A 48 29.70 8.72 -11.05
N ALA A 49 30.28 8.01 -12.01
CA ALA A 49 30.67 6.63 -11.79
C ALA A 49 31.78 6.53 -10.73
N HIS A 50 31.86 5.37 -10.07
CA HIS A 50 32.87 5.04 -9.05
C HIS A 50 32.79 5.83 -7.74
N GLN A 51 31.97 6.88 -7.65
CA GLN A 51 31.79 7.66 -6.42
C GLN A 51 30.33 7.67 -5.96
N PRO A 52 29.98 6.83 -4.96
CA PRO A 52 28.64 6.87 -4.37
C PRO A 52 28.47 8.14 -3.54
N HIS A 53 27.29 8.74 -3.63
CA HIS A 53 26.87 9.89 -2.84
C HIS A 53 25.85 9.47 -1.81
N LEU A 54 26.01 9.96 -0.58
CA LEU A 54 25.10 9.72 0.53
C LEU A 54 24.39 11.03 0.86
N VAL A 55 23.07 11.03 0.73
CA VAL A 55 22.24 12.20 1.01
C VAL A 55 21.33 11.87 2.18
N GLN A 56 21.54 12.54 3.31
CA GLN A 56 20.69 12.42 4.47
C GLN A 56 19.46 13.32 4.28
N TYR A 57 18.26 12.73 4.37
CA TYR A 57 17.01 13.46 4.15
C TYR A 57 16.19 13.68 5.43
N ARG A 58 16.59 13.04 6.54
CA ARG A 58 16.12 13.31 7.91
C ARG A 58 17.27 13.18 8.90
N PRO A 59 17.20 13.81 10.08
CA PRO A 59 18.27 13.74 11.11
C PRO A 59 18.52 12.34 11.70
N THR A 60 17.80 11.30 11.28
CA THR A 60 18.01 9.92 11.74
C THR A 60 19.02 9.16 10.88
N ASN A 61 19.88 8.35 11.50
CA ASN A 61 20.98 7.62 10.84
C ASN A 61 20.55 6.66 9.71
N PHE A 62 19.27 6.27 9.67
CA PHE A 62 18.75 5.33 8.67
C PHE A 62 18.06 6.01 7.48
N SER A 63 17.83 7.33 7.54
CA SER A 63 17.14 8.09 6.50
C SER A 63 18.13 8.67 5.48
N VAL A 64 18.80 7.77 4.78
CA VAL A 64 19.84 8.09 3.80
C VAL A 64 19.43 7.58 2.42
N VAL A 65 19.65 8.42 1.41
CA VAL A 65 19.58 8.08 -0.01
C VAL A 65 21.00 7.80 -0.51
N TYR A 66 21.18 6.64 -1.14
CA TYR A 66 22.40 6.25 -1.84
C TYR A 66 22.21 6.55 -3.32
N LEU A 67 23.08 7.37 -3.88
CA LEU A 67 23.11 7.70 -5.30
C LEU A 67 24.42 7.22 -5.90
N TYR A 68 24.38 6.47 -6.99
CA TYR A 68 25.58 6.09 -7.72
C TYR A 68 25.28 5.85 -9.19
N VAL A 69 26.30 5.96 -10.04
CA VAL A 69 26.20 5.70 -11.47
C VAL A 69 27.00 4.46 -11.83
N THR A 70 26.42 3.60 -12.66
CA THR A 70 27.13 2.48 -13.29
C THR A 70 27.35 2.78 -14.76
N GLU A 71 28.59 2.62 -15.21
CA GLU A 71 28.97 2.72 -16.62
C GLU A 71 28.84 1.37 -17.32
N HIS A 72 28.46 1.42 -18.59
CA HIS A 72 28.36 0.25 -19.45
C HIS A 72 29.04 0.56 -20.79
N VAL A 73 29.84 -0.38 -21.31
CA VAL A 73 30.62 -0.19 -22.55
C VAL A 73 29.73 0.03 -23.77
N GLN A 74 28.53 -0.55 -23.77
CA GLN A 74 27.59 -0.55 -24.92
C GLN A 74 26.25 0.10 -24.61
N ALA A 75 26.08 0.73 -23.44
CA ALA A 75 24.81 1.33 -23.02
C ALA A 75 25.03 2.67 -22.34
N THR A 76 23.96 3.46 -22.22
CA THR A 76 23.99 4.71 -21.46
C THR A 76 24.29 4.40 -19.99
N PRO A 77 25.05 5.28 -19.29
CA PRO A 77 25.26 5.11 -17.86
C PRO A 77 23.93 5.14 -17.13
N VAL A 78 23.82 4.36 -16.06
CA VAL A 78 22.58 4.17 -15.31
C VAL A 78 22.75 4.78 -13.94
N LEU A 79 21.83 5.69 -13.57
CA LEU A 79 21.72 6.23 -12.23
C LEU A 79 20.90 5.30 -11.35
N TRP A 80 21.46 4.97 -10.20
CA TRP A 80 20.81 4.22 -9.13
C TRP A 80 20.50 5.15 -7.97
N LEU A 81 19.27 5.06 -7.47
CA LEU A 81 18.81 5.70 -6.25
C LEU A 81 18.27 4.62 -5.32
N TYR A 82 18.87 4.47 -4.14
CA TYR A 82 18.42 3.52 -3.13
C TYR A 82 18.12 4.22 -1.80
N VAL A 83 16.90 4.07 -1.31
CA VAL A 83 16.45 4.62 -0.02
C VAL A 83 16.36 3.50 0.99
N LYS A 84 17.38 3.38 1.85
CA LYS A 84 17.60 2.21 2.71
C LYS A 84 16.45 1.91 3.65
N ASN A 85 15.97 2.91 4.40
CA ASN A 85 14.89 2.72 5.36
C ASN A 85 13.52 2.50 4.73
N LEU A 86 13.31 2.96 3.49
CA LEU A 86 12.09 2.69 2.74
C LEU A 86 12.16 1.40 1.92
N GLY A 87 13.34 0.82 1.73
CA GLY A 87 13.52 -0.31 0.83
C GLY A 87 13.10 0.00 -0.61
N LEU A 88 13.28 1.25 -1.05
CA LEU A 88 12.98 1.72 -2.41
C LEU A 88 14.26 1.75 -3.23
N SER A 89 14.23 1.19 -4.43
CA SER A 89 15.28 1.30 -5.44
C SER A 89 14.69 1.85 -6.73
N VAL A 90 15.37 2.82 -7.32
CA VAL A 90 15.01 3.41 -8.61
C VAL A 90 16.23 3.36 -9.51
N VAL A 91 16.05 2.81 -10.70
CA VAL A 91 17.07 2.66 -11.73
C VAL A 91 16.63 3.46 -12.94
N TYR A 92 17.49 4.35 -13.41
CA TYR A 92 17.11 5.37 -14.39
C TYR A 92 18.26 5.70 -15.33
N ASP A 93 18.01 5.67 -16.64
CA ASP A 93 19.01 5.89 -17.69
C ASP A 93 18.77 7.17 -18.53
N GLY A 94 17.79 8.01 -18.13
CA GLY A 94 17.33 9.16 -18.91
C GLY A 94 16.05 8.92 -19.72
N VAL A 95 15.74 7.66 -20.04
CA VAL A 95 14.66 7.23 -20.95
C VAL A 95 13.73 6.23 -20.26
N ASN A 96 14.31 5.19 -19.68
CA ASN A 96 13.69 4.10 -18.97
C ASN A 96 13.79 4.34 -17.46
N VAL A 97 12.75 3.89 -16.76
CA VAL A 97 12.66 3.96 -15.30
C VAL A 97 12.23 2.58 -14.83
N TYR A 98 12.98 2.03 -13.89
CA TYR A 98 12.62 0.82 -13.18
C TYR A 98 12.53 1.13 -11.69
N VAL A 99 11.40 0.77 -11.08
CA VAL A 99 11.13 1.01 -9.66
C VAL A 99 10.96 -0.34 -8.97
N GLN A 100 11.70 -0.55 -7.90
CA GLN A 100 11.64 -1.75 -7.09
C GLN A 100 11.42 -1.39 -5.63
N THR A 101 10.53 -2.12 -4.97
CA THR A 101 10.29 -2.01 -3.54
C THR A 101 10.65 -3.31 -2.84
N LYS A 102 11.04 -3.21 -1.57
CA LYS A 102 11.38 -4.37 -0.75
C LYS A 102 10.12 -5.15 -0.40
N LEU A 103 10.04 -6.42 -0.78
CA LEU A 103 9.00 -7.33 -0.31
C LEU A 103 9.22 -7.75 1.16
N PRO A 104 8.14 -7.97 1.94
CA PRO A 104 6.73 -7.79 1.60
C PRO A 104 6.18 -6.39 1.94
N LEU A 105 7.05 -5.39 2.16
CA LEU A 105 6.74 -4.13 2.85
C LEU A 105 5.57 -3.35 2.23
N TYR A 106 5.41 -3.41 0.90
CA TYR A 106 4.40 -2.66 0.15
C TYR A 106 3.36 -3.54 -0.56
N HIS A 107 3.26 -4.83 -0.19
CA HIS A 107 2.30 -5.73 -0.82
C HIS A 107 0.86 -5.22 -0.59
N GLY A 108 0.15 -4.91 -1.68
CA GLY A 108 -1.20 -4.34 -1.67
C GLY A 108 -1.31 -2.92 -1.12
N ARG A 109 -0.19 -2.19 -1.01
CA ARG A 109 -0.13 -0.82 -0.44
C ARG A 109 0.39 0.22 -1.43
N LEU A 110 0.66 -0.20 -2.66
CA LEU A 110 1.02 0.74 -3.72
C LEU A 110 -0.24 1.21 -4.43
N SER A 111 -0.12 2.35 -5.09
CA SER A 111 -1.11 2.90 -6.01
C SER A 111 -0.37 3.66 -7.11
N GLY A 112 -1.04 3.89 -8.23
CA GLY A 112 -0.40 4.47 -9.41
C GLY A 112 -0.44 3.57 -10.64
N LEU A 113 0.22 4.04 -11.70
CA LEU A 113 0.32 3.34 -12.98
C LEU A 113 0.99 1.96 -12.90
N CYS A 114 1.70 1.66 -11.83
CA CYS A 114 2.33 0.35 -11.58
C CYS A 114 1.41 -0.63 -10.83
N GLY A 115 0.13 -0.29 -10.64
CA GLY A 115 -0.84 -1.13 -9.95
C GLY A 115 -0.70 -1.11 -8.43
N THR A 116 -1.38 -2.05 -7.78
CA THR A 116 -1.55 -2.06 -6.32
C THR A 116 -0.54 -2.94 -5.58
N SER A 117 0.23 -3.76 -6.32
CA SER A 117 1.19 -4.72 -5.78
C SER A 117 0.58 -5.79 -4.86
N ASN A 118 -0.69 -6.15 -5.06
CA ASN A 118 -1.37 -7.21 -4.31
C ASN A 118 -1.25 -8.61 -4.96
N GLY A 119 -0.62 -8.70 -6.14
CA GLY A 119 -0.46 -9.94 -6.90
C GLY A 119 -1.62 -10.29 -7.84
N GLU A 120 -2.66 -9.45 -7.92
CA GLU A 120 -3.84 -9.62 -8.78
C GLU A 120 -3.83 -8.64 -9.96
N TYR A 121 -3.24 -9.08 -11.07
CA TYR A 121 -3.07 -8.25 -12.26
C TYR A 121 -4.40 -7.88 -12.94
N SER A 122 -5.46 -8.68 -12.76
CA SER A 122 -6.76 -8.41 -13.41
C SER A 122 -7.47 -7.19 -12.85
N LYS A 123 -7.05 -6.69 -11.67
CA LYS A 123 -7.64 -5.54 -10.97
C LYS A 123 -6.62 -4.45 -10.66
N ASP A 124 -5.58 -4.32 -11.49
CA ASP A 124 -4.54 -3.31 -11.27
C ASP A 124 -4.84 -1.95 -11.91
N LEU A 125 -5.85 -1.87 -12.79
CA LEU A 125 -6.29 -0.63 -13.44
C LEU A 125 -7.17 0.22 -12.52
N VAL A 126 -6.71 0.48 -11.29
CA VAL A 126 -7.42 1.25 -10.28
C VAL A 126 -6.90 2.69 -10.25
N GLY A 127 -7.78 3.64 -10.55
CA GLY A 127 -7.46 5.07 -10.54
C GLY A 127 -7.25 5.64 -9.14
N PRO A 128 -6.92 6.95 -9.06
CA PRO A 128 -6.68 7.65 -7.79
C PRO A 128 -7.88 7.71 -6.85
N GLU A 129 -9.09 7.59 -7.40
CA GLU A 129 -10.39 7.61 -6.72
C GLU A 129 -10.93 6.21 -6.44
N ASP A 130 -10.06 5.18 -6.46
CA ASP A 130 -10.40 3.76 -6.29
C ASP A 130 -11.42 3.22 -7.31
N CYS A 131 -11.62 3.94 -8.42
CA CYS A 131 -12.38 3.47 -9.56
C CYS A 131 -11.57 2.44 -10.35
N LEU A 132 -12.13 1.26 -10.57
CA LEU A 132 -11.58 0.24 -11.46
C LEU A 132 -12.00 0.52 -12.90
N TYR A 133 -11.03 0.65 -13.80
CA TYR A 133 -11.26 0.87 -15.23
C TYR A 133 -11.02 -0.43 -16.01
N GLU A 134 -11.81 -0.67 -17.05
CA GLU A 134 -11.50 -1.74 -18.01
C GLU A 134 -10.64 -1.25 -19.17
N ASP A 135 -10.78 0.03 -19.55
CA ASP A 135 -10.00 0.64 -20.62
C ASP A 135 -8.65 1.19 -20.07
N PRO A 136 -7.50 0.71 -20.59
CA PRO A 136 -6.19 1.16 -20.12
C PRO A 136 -5.91 2.65 -20.38
N LEU A 137 -6.48 3.24 -21.44
CA LEU A 137 -6.26 4.65 -21.74
C LEU A 137 -7.02 5.54 -20.76
N ASP A 138 -8.25 5.17 -20.40
CA ASP A 138 -9.00 5.86 -19.34
C ASP A 138 -8.31 5.76 -17.99
N PHE A 139 -7.77 4.58 -17.64
CA PHE A 139 -6.93 4.39 -16.45
C PHE A 139 -5.70 5.31 -16.47
N VAL A 140 -4.92 5.33 -17.55
CA VAL A 140 -3.72 6.17 -17.65
C VAL A 140 -4.07 7.65 -17.55
N ASN A 141 -5.16 8.07 -18.20
CA ASN A 141 -5.63 9.46 -18.16
C ASN A 141 -6.07 9.88 -16.74
N SER A 142 -6.62 8.96 -15.93
CA SER A 142 -7.00 9.25 -14.53
C SER A 142 -5.82 9.70 -13.66
N TYR A 143 -4.61 9.21 -13.97
CA TYR A 143 -3.36 9.59 -13.29
C TYR A 143 -2.63 10.79 -13.93
N GLY A 144 -3.17 11.36 -15.01
CA GLY A 144 -2.59 12.52 -15.67
C GLY A 144 -2.79 13.81 -14.87
N PHE A 145 -1.81 14.72 -14.96
CA PHE A 145 -1.82 15.99 -14.24
C PHE A 145 -1.79 17.19 -15.20
N GLY A 146 -2.45 18.29 -14.82
CA GLY A 146 -2.23 19.61 -15.44
C GLY A 146 -2.84 19.80 -16.84
N VAL A 147 -3.67 18.86 -17.30
CA VAL A 147 -4.47 19.02 -18.52
C VAL A 147 -5.88 18.49 -18.27
N THR A 148 -6.85 19.07 -18.96
CA THR A 148 -8.23 18.57 -18.96
C THR A 148 -8.29 17.30 -19.78
N PHE A 149 -8.54 16.16 -19.13
CA PHE A 149 -8.79 14.90 -19.82
C PHE A 149 -10.28 14.74 -20.11
N PRO A 150 -10.63 14.11 -21.25
CA PRO A 150 -12.02 13.75 -21.51
C PRO A 150 -12.51 12.77 -20.45
N SER A 151 -13.82 12.79 -20.19
CA SER A 151 -14.47 11.78 -19.35
C SER A 151 -14.14 10.37 -19.84
N PRO A 152 -14.07 9.37 -18.94
CA PRO A 152 -13.86 7.98 -19.33
C PRO A 152 -14.84 7.55 -20.41
N LYS A 153 -14.33 6.88 -21.45
CA LYS A 153 -15.14 6.39 -22.57
C LYS A 153 -15.57 4.95 -22.38
N GLY A 154 -14.73 4.15 -21.71
CA GLY A 154 -14.97 2.76 -21.39
C GLY A 154 -15.73 2.57 -20.07
N PRO A 155 -16.12 1.32 -19.77
CA PRO A 155 -16.75 0.98 -18.51
C PRO A 155 -15.76 1.11 -17.35
N TYR A 156 -16.29 1.54 -16.21
CA TYR A 156 -15.58 1.67 -14.96
C TYR A 156 -16.54 1.38 -13.79
N VAL A 157 -15.97 0.96 -12.66
CA VAL A 157 -16.70 0.71 -11.41
C VAL A 157 -16.05 1.53 -10.31
N CYS A 158 -16.82 2.42 -9.69
CA CYS A 158 -16.36 3.26 -8.58
C CYS A 158 -17.07 2.87 -7.27
N PRO A 159 -16.46 3.20 -6.12
CA PRO A 159 -17.16 3.19 -4.84
C PRO A 159 -18.43 4.08 -4.87
N PRO A 160 -19.44 3.79 -4.03
CA PRO A 160 -20.65 4.60 -3.94
C PRO A 160 -20.33 6.07 -3.65
N GLY A 161 -20.98 7.00 -4.37
CA GLY A 161 -20.79 8.44 -4.18
C GLY A 161 -19.51 9.01 -4.78
N VAL A 162 -18.68 8.20 -5.44
CA VAL A 162 -17.43 8.65 -6.08
C VAL A 162 -17.59 8.62 -7.60
N SER A 163 -17.15 9.69 -8.26
CA SER A 163 -17.03 9.74 -9.72
C SER A 163 -15.58 9.85 -10.15
N PRO A 164 -15.21 9.32 -11.33
CA PRO A 164 -13.89 9.51 -11.90
C PRO A 164 -13.53 10.99 -12.01
N HIS A 165 -12.50 11.39 -11.29
CA HIS A 165 -11.89 12.70 -11.42
C HIS A 165 -10.42 12.57 -11.79
N TYR A 166 -9.90 13.59 -12.48
CA TYR A 166 -8.50 13.64 -12.85
C TYR A 166 -7.64 13.85 -11.60
N GLY A 167 -6.51 13.15 -11.57
CA GLY A 167 -5.51 13.32 -10.54
C GLY A 167 -4.98 14.75 -10.48
N ASN A 168 -4.90 15.30 -9.27
CA ASN A 168 -4.04 16.45 -8.99
C ASN A 168 -2.81 15.92 -8.23
N VAL A 169 -1.58 16.30 -8.63
CA VAL A 169 -0.34 15.88 -7.96
C VAL A 169 -0.42 16.20 -6.46
N ARG A 170 -0.99 17.36 -6.13
CA ARG A 170 -1.23 17.80 -4.76
C ARG A 170 -2.25 16.93 -4.06
N SER A 171 -3.34 16.52 -4.73
CA SER A 171 -4.35 15.59 -4.16
C SER A 171 -3.77 14.19 -3.90
N MET A 172 -2.93 13.65 -4.79
CA MET A 172 -2.32 12.34 -4.58
C MET A 172 -1.23 12.33 -3.51
N ILE A 173 -0.42 13.39 -3.45
CA ILE A 173 0.56 13.59 -2.38
C ILE A 173 -0.18 13.81 -1.06
N SER A 174 -1.22 14.65 -1.04
CA SER A 174 -2.03 14.93 0.15
C SER A 174 -2.88 13.75 0.61
N ARG A 175 -3.36 12.85 -0.25
CA ARG A 175 -4.05 11.61 0.20
C ARG A 175 -3.11 10.64 0.89
N ALA A 176 -1.87 10.51 0.40
CA ALA A 176 -0.84 9.77 1.12
C ALA A 176 -0.47 10.44 2.46
N ILE A 177 -0.67 11.76 2.59
CA ILE A 177 -0.54 12.51 3.84
C ILE A 177 -1.77 12.36 4.74
N MET A 178 -3.01 12.38 4.24
CA MET A 178 -4.22 12.22 5.08
C MET A 178 -4.31 10.83 5.73
N MET A 179 -3.62 9.83 5.17
CA MET A 179 -3.42 8.52 5.80
C MET A 179 -2.30 8.51 6.86
N GLU A 180 -1.44 9.53 6.92
CA GLU A 180 -0.38 9.75 7.92
C GLU A 180 -0.67 10.92 8.91
N GLU A 181 -1.54 11.89 8.57
CA GLU A 181 -1.85 13.13 9.34
C GLU A 181 -3.25 13.16 9.99
N THR A 182 -4.15 12.18 9.76
CA THR A 182 -5.35 12.00 10.60
C THR A 182 -5.04 11.56 12.04
N LEU A 183 -3.75 11.57 12.40
CA LEU A 183 -3.20 11.23 13.70
C LEU A 183 -2.76 12.45 14.55
N SER A 184 -3.01 13.71 14.14
CA SER A 184 -2.49 14.83 14.94
C SER A 184 -3.29 16.12 15.17
N GLU A 185 -4.25 16.58 14.37
CA GLU A 185 -4.94 17.88 14.63
C GLU A 185 -6.38 17.76 14.07
N ASP A 186 -7.50 17.99 14.76
CA ASP A 186 -7.83 18.88 15.87
C ASP A 186 -8.90 18.28 16.80
N GLU A 187 -8.64 18.33 18.12
CA GLU A 187 -9.70 18.60 19.10
C GLU A 187 -10.10 20.08 18.96
N GLN A 188 -11.27 20.37 18.41
CA GLN A 188 -12.10 21.43 18.97
C GLN A 188 -13.57 21.23 18.64
N VAL A 189 -14.31 21.00 19.72
CA VAL A 189 -15.75 20.88 19.81
C VAL A 189 -16.42 22.18 19.41
N SER A 190 -17.43 22.09 18.55
CA SER A 190 -18.64 22.90 18.68
C SER A 190 -19.84 22.15 18.10
N GLU A 191 -20.84 21.98 18.96
CA GLU A 191 -22.17 21.42 18.70
C GLU A 191 -22.91 22.18 17.59
N GLU A 192 -23.74 21.47 16.81
CA GLU A 192 -25.19 21.72 16.67
C GLU A 192 -25.82 20.77 15.62
N ASP A 193 -26.77 19.97 16.12
CA ASP A 193 -28.03 19.46 15.53
C ASP A 193 -28.10 18.90 14.08
N VAL A 194 -28.54 17.64 13.95
CA VAL A 194 -29.91 17.26 13.54
C VAL A 194 -30.11 15.73 13.64
N VAL A 195 -31.23 15.36 14.24
CA VAL A 195 -31.69 14.00 14.60
C VAL A 195 -32.15 13.16 13.38
N GLY A 196 -31.79 11.87 13.37
CA GLY A 196 -32.45 10.81 12.58
C GLY A 196 -32.08 9.41 13.12
N PRO A 197 -32.99 8.40 13.07
CA PRO A 197 -32.94 7.24 13.97
C PRO A 197 -31.90 6.18 13.58
N LEU A 198 -31.34 5.54 14.62
CA LEU A 198 -30.43 4.41 14.60
C LEU A 198 -30.98 3.22 13.80
N ASP A 199 -30.40 2.95 12.64
CA ASP A 199 -30.36 1.61 12.07
C ASP A 199 -28.97 1.02 12.34
N VAL A 200 -28.97 -0.17 12.95
CA VAL A 200 -27.79 -0.89 13.41
C VAL A 200 -27.06 -1.42 12.18
N ASP A 201 -25.87 -0.88 11.89
CA ASP A 201 -25.08 -1.26 10.72
C ASP A 201 -24.54 -2.69 10.83
N GLU A 202 -25.26 -3.63 10.22
CA GLU A 202 -24.83 -4.99 9.86
C GLU A 202 -23.55 -4.98 8.97
N GLU A 203 -23.15 -3.80 8.49
CA GLU A 203 -21.98 -3.58 7.64
C GLU A 203 -20.67 -3.36 8.43
N SER A 204 -20.70 -3.34 9.76
CA SER A 204 -19.53 -3.07 10.62
C SER A 204 -18.75 -4.33 11.03
N LEU A 205 -19.33 -5.52 10.83
CA LEU A 205 -18.79 -6.81 11.27
C LEU A 205 -18.20 -7.63 10.11
N GLU A 206 -17.13 -8.37 10.38
CA GLU A 206 -16.53 -9.37 9.51
C GLU A 206 -16.36 -10.70 10.27
N SER A 207 -16.57 -11.85 9.63
CA SER A 207 -16.46 -13.16 10.28
C SER A 207 -15.11 -13.83 9.97
N ARG A 208 -14.31 -14.11 11.00
CA ARG A 208 -12.98 -14.77 10.86
C ARG A 208 -12.77 -15.88 11.89
N HIS A 209 -11.87 -16.81 11.59
CA HIS A 209 -11.44 -17.81 12.58
C HIS A 209 -10.50 -17.17 13.61
N ILE A 210 -10.71 -17.47 14.88
CA ILE A 210 -9.82 -17.04 15.97
C ILE A 210 -8.71 -18.08 16.12
N ILE A 211 -7.47 -17.60 16.28
CA ILE A 211 -6.30 -18.44 16.52
C ILE A 211 -5.77 -18.14 17.93
N LEU A 212 -5.71 -19.18 18.76
CA LEU A 212 -5.14 -19.12 20.10
C LEU A 212 -3.81 -19.87 20.12
N GLU A 213 -2.73 -19.18 20.51
CA GLU A 213 -1.45 -19.83 20.77
C GLU A 213 -1.36 -20.27 22.23
N ARG A 214 -1.11 -21.56 22.46
CA ARG A 214 -1.01 -22.14 23.80
C ARG A 214 0.22 -23.01 23.92
N ALA A 215 1.26 -22.51 24.59
CA ALA A 215 2.53 -23.22 24.79
C ALA A 215 3.05 -23.86 23.48
N ASN A 216 2.89 -25.19 23.32
CA ASN A 216 3.32 -25.95 22.13
C ASN A 216 2.16 -26.36 21.19
N ARG A 217 1.00 -25.74 21.32
CA ARG A 217 -0.20 -25.97 20.49
C ARG A 217 -0.71 -24.67 19.90
N ILE A 218 -1.33 -24.78 18.73
CA ILE A 218 -2.11 -23.73 18.08
C ILE A 218 -3.54 -24.24 18.00
N CYS A 219 -4.49 -23.47 18.50
CA CYS A 219 -5.90 -23.80 18.49
C CYS A 219 -6.64 -22.85 17.57
N VAL A 220 -7.47 -23.39 16.67
CA VAL A 220 -8.23 -22.62 15.68
C VAL A 220 -9.70 -22.88 15.92
N SER A 221 -10.52 -21.82 15.91
CA SER A 221 -11.97 -21.97 16.11
C SER A 221 -12.58 -22.83 15.00
N THR A 222 -13.51 -23.73 15.35
CA THR A 222 -14.17 -24.60 14.36
C THR A 222 -15.10 -23.84 13.44
N GLU A 223 -15.65 -22.73 13.93
CA GLU A 223 -16.52 -21.81 13.21
C GLU A 223 -15.87 -20.42 13.11
N LYS A 224 -16.34 -19.62 12.15
CA LYS A 224 -15.99 -18.20 12.08
C LYS A 224 -16.74 -17.42 13.16
N ILE A 225 -16.06 -16.45 13.75
CA ILE A 225 -16.57 -15.61 14.82
C ILE A 225 -16.59 -14.17 14.32
N PRO A 226 -17.66 -13.40 14.58
CA PRO A 226 -17.75 -12.00 14.18
C PRO A 226 -16.73 -11.16 14.94
N ILE A 227 -16.03 -10.31 14.20
CA ILE A 227 -15.07 -9.32 14.67
C ILE A 227 -15.36 -8.00 13.96
N CYS A 228 -14.89 -6.89 14.51
CA CYS A 228 -14.99 -5.61 13.82
C CYS A 228 -14.13 -5.58 12.56
N LYS A 229 -14.65 -4.93 11.51
CA LYS A 229 -13.84 -4.59 10.34
C LYS A 229 -12.63 -3.75 10.77
N PRO A 230 -11.49 -3.85 10.07
CA PRO A 230 -10.30 -3.09 10.42
C PRO A 230 -10.57 -1.59 10.48
N GLY A 231 -10.29 -0.95 11.62
CA GLY A 231 -10.57 0.47 11.86
C GLY A 231 -11.79 0.74 12.75
N LEU A 232 -12.58 -0.29 13.09
CA LEU A 232 -13.67 -0.21 14.06
C LEU A 232 -13.29 -0.99 15.33
N GLU A 233 -13.71 -0.47 16.49
CA GLU A 233 -13.49 -1.09 17.79
C GLU A 233 -14.76 -1.80 18.30
N PRO A 234 -14.61 -2.89 19.06
CA PRO A 234 -15.74 -3.61 19.61
C PRO A 234 -16.43 -2.78 20.70
N LEU A 235 -17.57 -2.18 20.36
CA LEU A 235 -18.39 -1.41 21.29
C LEU A 235 -19.08 -2.33 22.31
N LYS A 236 -19.52 -3.50 21.86
CA LYS A 236 -20.17 -4.50 22.72
C LYS A 236 -19.67 -5.90 22.38
N THR A 237 -19.28 -6.63 23.42
CA THR A 237 -18.88 -8.03 23.34
C THR A 237 -19.74 -8.89 24.27
N GLU A 238 -19.99 -10.13 23.86
CA GLU A 238 -20.68 -11.13 24.64
C GLU A 238 -19.83 -12.38 24.76
N LYS A 239 -19.79 -12.94 25.97
CA LYS A 239 -19.00 -14.13 26.27
C LYS A 239 -19.74 -15.36 25.78
N MET A 240 -19.13 -16.09 24.85
CA MET A 240 -19.71 -17.31 24.28
C MET A 240 -18.70 -18.46 24.34
N MET A 241 -19.19 -19.64 24.70
CA MET A 241 -18.42 -20.88 24.57
C MET A 241 -18.26 -21.23 23.09
N LYS A 242 -17.01 -21.38 22.64
CA LYS A 242 -16.67 -21.74 21.26
C LYS A 242 -15.76 -22.95 21.21
N GLY A 243 -15.97 -23.77 20.19
CA GLY A 243 -15.18 -24.96 19.89
C GLY A 243 -13.91 -24.62 19.11
N PHE A 244 -12.82 -25.32 19.42
CA PHE A 244 -11.51 -25.17 18.81
C PHE A 244 -10.91 -26.53 18.47
N ILE A 245 -10.06 -26.53 17.44
CA ILE A 245 -9.16 -27.64 17.14
C ILE A 245 -7.74 -27.23 17.43
N CYS A 246 -7.14 -27.90 18.41
CA CYS A 246 -5.77 -27.69 18.83
C CYS A 246 -4.82 -28.69 18.18
N LEU A 247 -3.86 -28.19 17.40
CA LEU A 247 -2.78 -28.96 16.79
C LEU A 247 -1.43 -28.58 17.39
N ARG A 248 -0.43 -29.48 17.31
CA ARG A 248 0.94 -29.14 17.74
C ARG A 248 1.53 -28.06 16.83
N LYS A 249 2.18 -27.04 17.42
CA LYS A 249 2.74 -25.88 16.69
C LYS A 249 3.76 -26.25 15.60
N LYS A 250 4.48 -27.37 15.78
CA LYS A 250 5.43 -27.90 14.79
C LYS A 250 4.79 -28.71 13.65
N SER A 251 3.50 -29.05 13.74
CA SER A 251 2.80 -29.82 12.70
C SER A 251 2.77 -29.02 11.39
N PRO A 252 3.13 -29.62 10.25
CA PRO A 252 2.98 -28.98 8.93
C PRO A 252 1.54 -28.53 8.68
N GLN A 253 0.56 -29.32 9.15
CA GLN A 253 -0.87 -29.03 9.03
C GLN A 253 -1.27 -27.78 9.83
N ALA A 254 -0.75 -27.62 11.05
CA ALA A 254 -1.02 -26.43 11.86
C ALA A 254 -0.47 -25.16 11.20
N LYS A 255 0.73 -25.22 10.62
CA LYS A 255 1.33 -24.09 9.88
C LYS A 255 0.55 -23.75 8.62
N ALA A 256 0.08 -24.77 7.89
CA ALA A 256 -0.74 -24.58 6.70
C ALA A 256 -2.07 -23.90 7.03
N ILE A 257 -2.77 -24.36 8.08
CA ILE A 257 -4.05 -23.77 8.53
C ILE A 257 -3.87 -22.31 8.94
N VAL A 258 -2.86 -21.99 9.75
CA VAL A 258 -2.59 -20.59 10.15
C VAL A 258 -2.30 -19.71 8.93
N LYS A 259 -1.48 -20.20 7.99
CA LYS A 259 -1.16 -19.49 6.75
C LYS A 259 -2.42 -19.23 5.92
N GLN A 260 -3.34 -20.19 5.85
CA GLN A 260 -4.61 -20.04 5.12
C GLN A 260 -5.52 -19.00 5.76
N ILE A 261 -5.69 -19.03 7.09
CA ILE A 261 -6.50 -18.04 7.82
C ILE A 261 -5.92 -16.63 7.66
N GLN A 262 -4.59 -16.50 7.72
CA GLN A 262 -3.89 -15.24 7.48
C GLN A 262 -4.07 -14.72 6.05
N MET A 263 -4.26 -15.63 5.07
CA MET A 263 -4.54 -15.32 3.66
C MET A 263 -6.05 -15.21 3.37
N ASN A 264 -6.92 -15.16 4.39
CA ASN A 264 -8.38 -15.15 4.26
C ASN A 264 -8.96 -16.34 3.47
N GLN A 265 -8.26 -17.48 3.45
CA GLN A 265 -8.71 -18.72 2.84
C GLN A 265 -9.37 -19.63 3.88
N SER A 266 -10.38 -20.40 3.47
CA SER A 266 -10.96 -21.47 4.28
C SER A 266 -9.92 -22.57 4.54
N PRO A 267 -9.64 -22.95 5.79
CA PRO A 267 -8.58 -23.91 6.04
C PRO A 267 -8.93 -25.33 5.55
N ILE A 268 -7.94 -26.07 5.05
CA ILE A 268 -8.13 -27.41 4.45
C ILE A 268 -8.82 -28.40 5.40
N LEU A 269 -8.66 -28.23 6.71
CA LEU A 269 -9.30 -29.08 7.73
C LEU A 269 -10.84 -28.99 7.71
N PHE A 270 -11.40 -27.94 7.09
CA PHE A 270 -12.83 -27.66 7.02
C PHE A 270 -13.44 -28.00 5.65
N ALA A 271 -12.68 -28.67 4.76
CA ALA A 271 -13.12 -28.99 3.41
C ALA A 271 -14.23 -30.05 3.35
N ASP A 272 -14.29 -30.95 4.34
CA ASP A 272 -15.26 -32.06 4.41
C ASP A 272 -16.41 -31.81 5.43
N GLY A 273 -16.55 -30.57 5.91
CA GLY A 273 -17.55 -30.17 6.92
C GLY A 273 -16.94 -29.48 8.14
N THR A 274 -17.77 -29.14 9.13
CA THR A 274 -17.31 -28.59 10.41
C THR A 274 -16.71 -29.71 11.27
N PRO A 275 -15.39 -29.72 11.51
CA PRO A 275 -14.74 -30.75 12.28
C PRO A 275 -15.11 -30.64 13.77
N GLU A 276 -15.28 -31.79 14.43
CA GLU A 276 -15.61 -31.82 15.86
C GLU A 276 -14.51 -31.13 16.70
N PRO A 277 -14.89 -30.23 17.62
CA PRO A 277 -13.92 -29.54 18.47
C PRO A 277 -13.27 -30.52 19.45
N ASN A 278 -11.95 -30.40 19.62
CA ASN A 278 -11.22 -31.18 20.62
C ASN A 278 -10.85 -30.35 21.87
N TYR A 279 -11.34 -29.11 21.90
CA TYR A 279 -11.14 -28.14 22.97
C TYR A 279 -12.25 -27.09 22.91
N GLU A 280 -12.76 -26.66 24.05
CA GLU A 280 -13.76 -25.59 24.13
C GLU A 280 -13.28 -24.49 25.09
N GLN A 281 -13.63 -23.25 24.78
CA GLN A 281 -13.29 -22.11 25.61
C GLN A 281 -14.28 -20.95 25.43
N GLU A 282 -14.52 -20.23 26.53
CA GLU A 282 -15.23 -18.95 26.52
C GLU A 282 -14.38 -17.86 25.85
N VAL A 283 -14.93 -17.22 24.83
CA VAL A 283 -14.31 -16.10 24.12
C VAL A 283 -15.27 -14.94 24.02
N ASP A 284 -14.72 -13.73 24.01
CA ASP A 284 -15.48 -12.49 23.81
C ASP A 284 -15.81 -12.36 22.31
N VAL A 285 -17.10 -12.47 21.99
CA VAL A 285 -17.62 -12.36 20.62
C VAL A 285 -18.19 -10.97 20.43
N VAL A 286 -17.80 -10.29 19.36
CA VAL A 286 -18.26 -8.92 19.12
C VAL A 286 -19.68 -8.94 18.56
N THR A 287 -20.58 -8.17 19.18
CA THR A 287 -21.96 -8.00 18.71
C THR A 287 -22.19 -6.65 18.05
N THR A 288 -21.36 -5.65 18.36
CA THR A 288 -21.50 -4.29 17.84
C THR A 288 -20.13 -3.64 17.75
N CYS A 289 -19.88 -2.94 16.64
CA CYS A 289 -18.63 -2.23 16.35
C CYS A 289 -18.92 -0.75 16.14
N MET A 290 -17.96 0.10 16.50
CA MET A 290 -18.02 1.55 16.32
C MET A 290 -16.66 2.09 15.93
#